data_AF-A0AAW6Y3J8-F1
#
_entry.id   AF-A0AAW6Y3J8-F1
#
_cell.length_a   1.000
_cell.length_b   1.000
_cell.length_c   1.000
_cell.angle_alpha   90.00
_cell.angle_beta   90.00
_cell.angle_gamma   90.00
#
_symmetry.space_group_name_H-M   'P 1'
#
loop_
_entity.id
_entity.type
_entity.pdbx_description
1 polymer ?
#
loop_
_entity_poly.entity_id
_entity_poly.type
_entity_poly.pdbx_seq_one_letter_code
_entity_poly.pdbx_strand_id
1 'polypeptide(L)'
;AYRAVSLLLRRPPGREAYPGDVFYLHSRLLERCAKLSDELGGGSMTGLPLIETKANDVSAYIPTNVISITDGQIFLQSDLFNS
;
A
#
# COMPACT_ATOMS: atom_id res chain seq x y z
N ALA A 1 5.60 -6.00 9.12
CA ALA A 1 6.78 -5.58 9.93
C ALA A 1 6.52 -4.34 10.77
N TYR A 2 6.16 -3.18 10.17
CA TYR A 2 6.06 -1.91 10.90
C TYR A 2 5.11 -1.92 12.10
N ARG A 3 3.98 -2.63 12.00
CA ARG A 3 3.07 -2.87 13.15
C ARG A 3 3.80 -3.46 14.36
N ALA A 4 4.56 -4.55 14.17
CA ALA A 4 5.27 -5.22 15.24
C ALA A 4 6.30 -4.29 15.89
N VAL A 5 7.05 -3.54 15.09
CA VAL A 5 8.02 -2.55 15.58
C VAL A 5 7.32 -1.49 16.43
N SER A 6 6.23 -0.91 15.92
CA SER A 6 5.48 0.13 16.64
C SER A 6 4.89 -0.37 17.96
N LEU A 7 4.37 -1.60 17.99
CA LEU A 7 3.85 -2.23 19.20
C LEU A 7 4.97 -2.52 20.22
N LEU A 8 6.12 -3.02 19.79
CA LEU A 8 7.29 -3.24 20.65
C LEU A 8 7.79 -1.94 21.28
N LEU A 9 7.74 -0.84 20.52
CA LEU A 9 8.06 0.51 20.98
C LEU A 9 6.93 1.16 21.79
N ARG A 10 5.84 0.42 22.09
CA ARG A 10 4.68 0.91 22.84
C ARG A 10 4.02 2.16 22.25
N ARG A 11 4.08 2.32 20.93
CA ARG A 11 3.30 3.36 20.24
C ARG A 11 1.81 3.01 20.32
N PRO A 12 0.92 3.99 20.51
CA PRO A 12 -0.52 3.73 20.60
C PRO A 12 -1.04 3.11 19.29
N PRO A 13 -1.71 1.94 19.34
CA PRO A 13 -2.30 1.31 18.17
C PRO A 13 -3.68 1.92 17.83
N GLY A 14 -4.03 1.90 16.54
CA GLY A 14 -5.34 2.28 16.02
C GLY A 14 -6.08 1.09 15.38
N ARG A 15 -6.75 1.34 14.25
CA ARG A 15 -7.52 0.32 13.49
C ARG A 15 -6.64 -0.88 13.12
N GLU A 16 -7.16 -2.09 13.34
CA GLU A 16 -6.45 -3.36 13.10
C GLU A 16 -5.07 -3.47 13.79
N ALA A 17 -4.91 -2.76 14.91
CA ALA A 17 -3.68 -2.64 15.69
C ALA A 17 -2.48 -2.02 14.94
N TYR A 18 -2.71 -1.31 13.83
CA TYR A 18 -1.65 -0.56 13.15
C TYR A 18 -1.38 0.78 13.83
N PRO A 19 -0.15 1.31 13.74
CA PRO A 19 0.14 2.68 14.20
C PRO A 19 -0.55 3.71 13.30
N GLY A 20 -0.83 4.91 13.84
CA GLY A 20 -1.58 5.95 13.12
C GLY A 20 -0.92 6.47 11.84
N ASP A 21 0.40 6.30 11.71
CA ASP A 21 1.20 6.71 10.54
C ASP A 21 1.39 5.59 9.50
N VAL A 22 0.61 4.50 9.57
CA VAL A 22 0.69 3.40 8.60
C VAL A 22 0.32 3.83 7.18
N PHE A 23 -0.56 4.81 7.02
CA PHE A 23 -0.86 5.42 5.72
C PHE A 23 0.37 6.14 5.17
N TYR A 24 1.00 6.97 6.01
CA TYR A 24 2.19 7.73 5.65
C TYR A 24 3.38 6.83 5.24
N LEU A 25 3.47 5.63 5.82
CA LEU A 25 4.49 4.65 5.42
C LEU A 25 4.38 4.28 3.94
N HIS A 26 3.17 4.01 3.44
CA HIS A 26 2.95 3.61 2.06
C HIS A 26 2.96 4.80 1.11
N SER A 27 2.36 5.93 1.50
CA SER A 27 2.29 7.11 0.62
C SER A 27 3.68 7.63 0.26
N ARG A 28 4.54 7.87 1.26
CA ARG A 28 5.91 8.36 1.00
C ARG A 28 6.77 7.37 0.20
N LEU A 29 6.40 6.10 0.17
CA LEU A 29 7.10 5.08 -0.61
C LEU A 29 6.64 5.12 -2.07
N LEU A 30 5.32 5.10 -2.30
CA LEU A 30 4.74 5.03 -3.63
C LEU A 30 4.82 6.36 -4.40
N GLU A 31 4.67 7.50 -3.72
CA GLU A 31 4.81 8.84 -4.32
C GLU A 31 6.21 9.11 -4.89
N ARG A 32 7.20 8.27 -4.60
CA ARG A 32 8.54 8.35 -5.21
C ARG A 32 8.62 7.67 -6.58
N CYS A 33 7.63 6.84 -6.92
CA CYS A 33 7.52 6.20 -8.22
C CYS A 33 6.84 7.19 -9.18
N ALA A 34 7.64 7.96 -9.92
CA ALA A 34 7.14 8.99 -10.83
C ALA A 34 7.90 8.99 -12.16
N LYS A 35 7.32 9.70 -13.14
CA LYS A 35 8.00 10.14 -14.36
C LYS A 35 8.53 11.54 -14.13
N LEU A 36 9.85 11.71 -14.22
CA LEU A 36 10.49 13.01 -14.11
C LEU A 36 10.23 13.83 -15.38
N SER A 37 10.26 15.15 -15.24
CA SER A 37 10.20 16.09 -16.35
C SER A 37 11.44 15.97 -17.26
N ASP A 38 11.35 16.50 -18.47
CA ASP A 38 12.47 16.52 -19.42
C ASP A 38 13.66 17.33 -18.89
N GLU A 39 13.42 18.39 -18.10
CA GLU A 39 14.45 19.17 -17.40
C GLU A 39 15.27 18.34 -16.40
N LEU A 40 14.66 17.29 -15.84
CA LEU A 40 15.28 16.34 -14.92
C LEU A 40 15.72 15.03 -15.62
N GLY A 41 15.85 15.05 -16.96
CA GLY A 41 16.33 13.93 -17.76
C GLY A 41 15.28 12.89 -18.14
N GLY A 42 13.99 13.13 -17.85
CA GLY A 42 12.89 12.28 -18.31
C GLY A 42 12.93 10.84 -17.79
N GLY A 43 13.62 10.55 -16.68
CA GLY A 43 13.66 9.21 -16.09
C GLY A 43 12.30 8.77 -15.52
N SER A 44 12.08 7.46 -15.37
CA SER A 44 10.85 6.93 -14.75
C SER A 44 11.12 5.80 -13.78
N MET A 45 10.31 5.74 -12.73
CA MET A 45 10.22 4.60 -11.82
C MET A 45 8.76 4.16 -11.72
N THR A 46 8.46 2.96 -12.22
CA THR A 46 7.11 2.39 -12.16
C THR A 46 6.98 1.49 -10.94
N GLY A 47 6.03 1.81 -10.05
CA GLY A 47 5.72 1.00 -8.87
C GLY A 47 4.63 -0.03 -9.19
N LEU A 48 4.84 -1.29 -8.81
CA LEU A 48 3.83 -2.36 -8.86
C LEU A 48 3.62 -2.94 -7.44
N PRO A 49 2.90 -2.25 -6.56
CA PRO A 49 2.65 -2.74 -5.22
C PRO A 49 1.71 -3.96 -5.23
N LEU A 50 2.05 -4.98 -4.45
CA LEU A 50 1.22 -6.15 -4.23
C LEU A 50 0.66 -6.12 -2.81
N ILE A 51 -0.67 -6.25 -2.68
CA ILE A 51 -1.38 -6.31 -1.41
C ILE A 51 -2.21 -7.58 -1.37
N GLU A 52 -1.97 -8.41 -0.36
CA GLU A 52 -2.76 -9.60 -0.10
C GLU A 52 -4.06 -9.21 0.62
N THR A 53 -5.20 -9.50 0.01
CA THR A 53 -6.50 -9.41 0.66
C THR A 53 -6.82 -10.74 1.35
N LYS A 54 -7.53 -10.68 2.47
CA LYS A 54 -7.99 -11.88 3.18
C LYS A 54 -9.43 -12.14 2.81
N ALA A 55 -9.74 -13.35 2.35
CA ALA A 55 -11.09 -13.70 1.91
C ALA A 55 -11.68 -12.70 0.89
N ASN A 56 -10.84 -12.18 -0.01
CA ASN A 56 -11.18 -11.15 -1.00
C ASN A 56 -11.72 -9.83 -0.41
N ASP A 57 -11.46 -9.54 0.87
CA ASP A 57 -11.90 -8.30 1.51
C ASP A 57 -11.02 -7.11 1.11
N VAL A 58 -11.54 -6.28 0.21
CA VAL A 58 -10.94 -5.02 -0.25
C VAL A 58 -11.19 -3.85 0.71
N SER A 59 -12.11 -4.01 1.67
CA SER A 59 -12.50 -2.96 2.63
C SER A 59 -11.64 -2.94 3.90
N ALA A 60 -10.74 -3.91 4.03
CA ALA A 60 -9.75 -3.96 5.08
C ALA A 60 -8.85 -2.71 5.06
N TYR A 61 -8.27 -2.37 6.21
CA TYR A 61 -7.64 -1.07 6.40
C TYR A 61 -6.44 -0.83 5.46
N ILE A 62 -5.56 -1.83 5.30
CA ILE A 62 -4.38 -1.69 4.43
C ILE A 62 -4.75 -1.67 2.94
N PRO A 63 -5.58 -2.60 2.41
CA PRO A 63 -6.06 -2.51 1.03
C PRO A 63 -6.69 -1.15 0.70
N THR A 64 -7.59 -0.65 1.55
CA THR A 64 -8.26 0.64 1.33
C THR A 64 -7.25 1.79 1.23
N ASN A 65 -6.25 1.81 2.12
CA ASN A 65 -5.20 2.84 2.12
C ASN A 65 -4.33 2.81 0.86
N VAL A 66 -3.97 1.61 0.38
CA VAL A 66 -3.08 1.51 -0.80
C VAL A 66 -3.85 1.82 -2.08
N ILE A 67 -5.11 1.39 -2.18
CA ILE A 67 -6.01 1.73 -3.31
C ILE A 67 -6.14 3.25 -3.44
N SER A 68 -6.22 3.99 -2.33
CA SER A 68 -6.32 5.45 -2.38
C SER A 68 -5.02 6.19 -2.71
N ILE A 69 -3.88 5.50 -2.73
CA ILE A 69 -2.57 6.06 -3.11
C ILE A 69 -2.21 5.71 -4.56
N THR A 70 -2.56 4.50 -5.02
CA THR A 70 -2.20 4.03 -6.37
C THR A 70 -3.07 4.63 -7.47
N ASP A 71 -2.49 4.78 -8.67
CA ASP A 71 -3.18 5.28 -9.86
C ASP A 71 -4.18 4.28 -10.48
N GLY A 72 -4.28 3.07 -9.94
CA GLY A 72 -5.20 2.02 -10.37
C GLY A 72 -4.89 0.68 -9.73
N GLN A 73 -5.73 -0.32 -10.00
CA GLN A 73 -5.64 -1.63 -9.39
C GLN A 73 -5.97 -2.75 -10.38
N ILE A 74 -5.24 -3.86 -10.25
CA ILE A 74 -5.54 -5.13 -10.90
C ILE A 74 -5.94 -6.09 -9.79
N PHE A 75 -7.21 -6.51 -9.78
CA PHE A 75 -7.75 -7.39 -8.74
C PHE A 75 -7.72 -8.85 -9.22
N LEU A 76 -7.00 -9.70 -8.47
CA LEU A 76 -6.92 -11.14 -8.73
C LEU A 76 -7.94 -11.87 -7.84
N GLN A 77 -8.85 -12.63 -8.44
CA GLN A 77 -9.90 -13.36 -7.72
C GLN A 77 -9.62 -14.87 -7.74
N SER A 78 -9.76 -15.51 -6.57
CA SER A 78 -9.57 -16.96 -6.45
C SER A 78 -10.59 -17.76 -7.26
N ASP A 79 -11.84 -17.27 -7.36
CA ASP A 79 -12.91 -17.97 -8.08
C ASP A 79 -12.66 -17.98 -9.60
N LEU A 80 -12.14 -16.88 -10.15
CA LEU A 80 -11.76 -16.77 -11.57
C LEU A 80 -10.49 -17.56 -11.91
N PHE A 81 -9.62 -17.79 -10.93
CA PHE A 81 -8.40 -18.58 -11.14
C PHE A 81 -8.68 -20.08 -11.20
N ASN A 82 -9.70 -20.55 -10.47
CA ASN A 82 -10.04 -21.97 -10.34
C ASN A 82 -11.12 -22.46 -11.33
N SER A 83 -11.59 -21.59 -12.24
CA SER A 83 -12.53 -21.94 -13.32
C SER A 83 -11.82 -22.50 -14.54
#